data_AF-A0A848MXS2-F1
#
_entry.id   AF-A0A848MXS2-F1
#
_cell.length_a   1.000
_cell.length_b   1.000
_cell.length_c   1.000
_cell.angle_alpha   90.00
_cell.angle_beta   90.00
_cell.angle_gamma   90.00
#
_symmetry.space_group_name_H-M   'P 1'
#
loop_
_entity.id
_entity.type
_entity.pdbx_description
1 polymer ?
#
loop_
_entity_poly.entity_id
_entity_poly.type
_entity_poly.pdbx_seq_one_letter_code
_entity_poly.pdbx_strand_id
1 'polypeptide(L)'
;MSDYEKQVVTSKRRFQIRTQAIEKKQDVLAEIRHRKTNAYIIKKHHLTLWQVRFVIKREIIRQIKKGTRMEIIAHRLNMSLDQIRELRNNYIKHHLINGASKNNLAKKLHMEHQQILTIRNHMIEKKLVQKLTIKEVAHRWRLVESSVEKIREQAILRRLQMTHPEDVATTFRLSVEDVLRIRQKISQPLALQGHVTKESKKWLKNINRQEQAIVASLEQGKPTRIIAQQLNINQKFVIRTSTRHIEQAFEQRQPLVEISKRFYTPVDELRKLRNQRILYYREDGIKARILARKFNMKTTALQKVVYHNRAVQQPMKKDKKENKTEPLTLFSVEVCAKFM
;
A
#
# COMPACT_ATOMS: atom_id res chain seq x y z
N MET A 1 45.98 -41.65 -21.51
CA MET A 1 45.43 -40.99 -20.31
C MET A 1 44.63 -41.99 -19.49
N SER A 2 45.12 -42.31 -18.30
CA SER A 2 44.43 -43.16 -17.33
C SER A 2 43.13 -42.51 -16.86
N ASP A 3 42.11 -43.29 -16.48
CA ASP A 3 40.83 -42.77 -16.00
C ASP A 3 40.99 -41.91 -14.73
N TYR A 4 42.03 -42.16 -13.94
CA TYR A 4 42.43 -41.32 -12.81
C TYR A 4 42.87 -39.90 -13.26
N GLU A 5 43.66 -39.80 -14.33
CA GLU A 5 44.13 -38.51 -14.86
C GLU A 5 42.97 -37.69 -15.44
N LYS A 6 42.01 -38.34 -16.11
CA LYS A 6 40.77 -37.69 -16.58
C LYS A 6 39.94 -37.16 -15.41
N GLN A 7 39.88 -37.88 -14.29
CA GLN A 7 39.18 -37.46 -13.06
C GLN A 7 39.86 -36.25 -12.38
N VAL A 8 41.20 -36.22 -12.38
CA VAL A 8 41.98 -35.11 -11.81
C VAL A 8 41.89 -33.84 -12.68
N VAL A 9 41.94 -33.97 -14.01
CA VAL A 9 41.79 -32.83 -14.93
C VAL A 9 40.38 -32.24 -14.86
N THR A 10 39.36 -33.10 -14.79
CA THR A 10 37.96 -32.65 -14.65
C THR A 10 37.69 -31.98 -13.30
N SER A 11 38.31 -32.44 -12.21
CA SER A 11 38.18 -31.80 -10.89
C SER A 11 38.90 -30.45 -10.81
N LYS A 12 40.14 -30.34 -11.34
CA LYS A 12 40.88 -29.06 -11.45
C LYS A 12 40.12 -28.02 -12.29
N ARG A 13 39.57 -28.43 -13.43
CA ARG A 13 38.76 -27.56 -14.31
C ARG A 13 37.48 -27.09 -13.61
N ARG A 14 36.78 -27.98 -12.88
CA ARG A 14 35.61 -27.61 -12.07
C ARG A 14 35.97 -26.62 -10.95
N PHE A 15 37.13 -26.77 -10.33
CA PHE A 15 37.62 -25.86 -9.30
C PHE A 15 37.88 -24.45 -9.87
N GLN A 16 38.63 -24.34 -10.97
CA GLN A 16 38.91 -23.06 -11.63
C GLN A 16 37.64 -22.32 -12.06
N ILE A 17 36.67 -23.04 -12.66
CA ILE A 17 35.37 -22.45 -13.05
C ILE A 17 34.62 -21.90 -11.83
N ARG A 18 34.67 -22.59 -10.68
CA ARG A 18 34.05 -22.11 -9.44
C ARG A 18 34.72 -20.86 -8.91
N THR A 19 36.05 -20.80 -8.90
CA THR A 19 36.82 -19.63 -8.44
C THR A 19 36.51 -18.40 -9.28
N GLN A 20 36.56 -18.52 -10.61
CA GLN A 20 36.21 -17.43 -11.52
C GLN A 20 34.76 -16.95 -11.34
N ALA A 21 33.83 -17.86 -11.05
CA ALA A 21 32.44 -17.48 -10.78
C ALA A 21 32.26 -16.74 -9.45
N ILE A 22 33.09 -17.03 -8.44
CA ILE A 22 33.11 -16.33 -7.15
C ILE A 22 33.68 -14.93 -7.30
N GLU A 23 34.79 -14.78 -8.03
CA GLU A 23 35.42 -13.49 -8.32
C GLU A 23 34.47 -12.56 -9.08
N LYS A 24 33.91 -13.03 -10.21
CA LYS A 24 32.92 -12.26 -10.98
C LYS A 24 31.71 -11.85 -10.14
N LYS A 25 31.29 -12.68 -9.18
CA LYS A 25 30.20 -12.34 -8.25
C LYS A 25 30.63 -11.19 -7.32
N GLN A 26 31.85 -11.23 -6.78
CA GLN A 26 32.35 -10.18 -5.89
C GLN A 26 32.51 -8.86 -6.63
N ASP A 27 33.03 -8.88 -7.85
CA ASP A 27 33.19 -7.70 -8.70
C ASP A 27 31.86 -6.98 -8.95
N VAL A 28 30.83 -7.73 -9.37
CA VAL A 28 29.49 -7.17 -9.59
C VAL A 28 28.95 -6.51 -8.32
N LEU A 29 29.16 -7.12 -7.15
CA LEU A 29 28.69 -6.54 -5.88
C LEU A 29 29.50 -5.32 -5.45
N ALA A 30 30.79 -5.27 -5.74
CA ALA A 30 31.64 -4.11 -5.50
C ALA A 30 31.19 -2.92 -6.34
N GLU A 31 30.98 -3.12 -7.65
CA GLU A 31 30.55 -2.04 -8.55
C GLU A 31 29.17 -1.47 -8.16
N ILE A 32 28.27 -2.32 -7.67
CA ILE A 32 26.96 -1.88 -7.16
C ILE A 32 27.10 -1.04 -5.88
N ARG A 33 28.00 -1.41 -4.97
CA ARG A 33 28.33 -0.60 -3.77
C ARG A 33 28.86 0.78 -4.16
N HIS A 34 29.64 0.85 -5.24
CA HIS A 34 30.15 2.10 -5.83
C HIS A 34 29.13 2.85 -6.71
N ARG A 35 27.84 2.52 -6.58
CA ARG A 35 26.73 3.18 -7.28
C ARG A 35 26.80 3.09 -8.81
N LYS A 36 27.53 2.12 -9.37
CA LYS A 36 27.56 1.94 -10.82
C LYS A 36 26.25 1.35 -11.33
N THR A 37 25.90 1.71 -12.55
CA THR A 37 24.67 1.24 -13.20
C THR A 37 24.84 -0.19 -13.73
N ASN A 38 23.73 -0.92 -13.87
CA ASN A 38 23.76 -2.25 -14.50
C ASN A 38 24.40 -2.22 -15.90
N ALA A 39 24.17 -1.15 -16.68
CA ALA A 39 24.75 -0.99 -18.01
C ALA A 39 26.29 -0.92 -17.97
N TYR A 40 26.85 -0.20 -17.00
CA TYR A 40 28.29 -0.14 -16.79
C TYR A 40 28.87 -1.52 -16.43
N ILE A 41 28.23 -2.23 -15.50
CA ILE A 41 28.69 -3.56 -15.04
C ILE A 41 28.65 -4.58 -16.17
N ILE A 42 27.59 -4.56 -16.97
CA ILE A 42 27.42 -5.40 -18.18
C ILE A 42 28.59 -5.19 -19.14
N LYS A 43 28.92 -3.93 -19.43
CA LYS A 43 29.99 -3.56 -20.36
C LYS A 43 31.37 -3.93 -19.81
N LYS A 44 31.62 -3.65 -18.53
CA LYS A 44 32.93 -3.87 -17.88
C LYS A 44 33.26 -5.35 -17.69
N HIS A 45 32.29 -6.16 -17.27
CA HIS A 45 32.52 -7.57 -16.92
C HIS A 45 32.04 -8.56 -17.98
N HIS A 46 31.59 -8.06 -19.14
CA HIS A 46 31.03 -8.88 -20.24
C HIS A 46 29.93 -9.83 -19.75
N LEU A 47 28.98 -9.29 -18.98
CA LEU A 47 27.88 -10.05 -18.38
C LEU A 47 26.55 -9.68 -19.03
N THR A 48 25.60 -10.61 -19.05
CA THR A 48 24.22 -10.29 -19.42
C THR A 48 23.49 -9.59 -18.27
N LEU A 49 22.46 -8.80 -18.59
CA LEU A 49 21.58 -8.19 -17.58
C LEU A 49 20.98 -9.22 -16.62
N TRP A 50 20.67 -10.42 -17.13
CA TRP A 50 20.17 -11.53 -16.31
C TRP A 50 21.20 -11.98 -15.29
N GLN A 51 22.47 -12.15 -15.68
CA GLN A 51 23.54 -12.56 -14.77
C GLN A 51 23.76 -11.53 -13.66
N VAL A 52 23.78 -10.24 -14.00
CA VAL A 52 23.91 -9.16 -13.01
C VAL A 52 22.73 -9.18 -12.02
N ARG A 53 21.48 -9.23 -12.53
CA ARG A 53 20.28 -9.31 -11.68
C ARG A 53 20.25 -10.58 -10.82
N PHE A 54 20.74 -11.69 -11.33
CA PHE A 54 20.82 -12.96 -10.61
C PHE A 54 21.79 -12.87 -9.42
N VAL A 55 22.97 -12.28 -9.62
CA VAL A 55 23.95 -12.04 -8.54
C VAL A 55 23.33 -11.18 -7.44
N ILE A 56 22.69 -10.07 -7.81
CA ILE A 56 22.00 -9.16 -6.87
C ILE A 56 20.93 -9.90 -6.06
N LYS A 57 20.01 -10.57 -6.76
CA LYS A 57 18.92 -11.33 -6.14
C LYS A 57 19.45 -12.38 -5.16
N ARG A 58 20.48 -13.14 -5.58
CA ARG A 58 21.06 -14.20 -4.74
C ARG A 58 21.72 -13.63 -3.50
N GLU A 59 22.43 -12.51 -3.63
CA GLU A 59 23.10 -11.86 -2.50
C GLU A 59 22.09 -11.29 -1.49
N ILE A 60 21.05 -10.60 -1.95
CA ILE A 60 20.00 -10.07 -1.07
C ILE A 60 19.33 -11.18 -0.27
N ILE A 61 18.90 -12.25 -0.95
CA ILE A 61 18.26 -13.38 -0.28
C ILE A 61 19.23 -14.08 0.68
N ARG A 62 20.53 -14.16 0.35
CA ARG A 62 21.54 -14.72 1.24
C ARG A 62 21.69 -13.87 2.51
N GLN A 63 21.71 -12.54 2.40
CA GLN A 63 21.83 -11.65 3.56
C GLN A 63 20.57 -11.68 4.43
N ILE A 64 19.38 -11.72 3.83
CA ILE A 64 18.11 -11.90 4.57
C ILE A 64 18.12 -13.22 5.34
N LYS A 65 18.58 -14.32 4.72
CA LYS A 65 18.71 -15.63 5.37
C LYS A 65 19.74 -15.66 6.52
N LYS A 66 20.64 -14.69 6.57
CA LYS A 66 21.58 -14.50 7.69
C LYS A 66 21.00 -13.62 8.80
N GLY A 67 19.75 -13.17 8.69
CA GLY A 67 19.13 -12.25 9.64
C GLY A 67 19.58 -10.80 9.50
N THR A 68 20.26 -10.42 8.41
CA THR A 68 20.65 -9.02 8.20
C THR A 68 19.41 -8.16 7.93
N ARG A 69 19.25 -7.06 8.67
CA ARG A 69 18.16 -6.10 8.48
C ARG A 69 18.13 -5.56 7.04
N MET A 70 16.94 -5.45 6.47
CA MET A 70 16.76 -5.04 5.06
C MET A 70 17.29 -3.63 4.78
N GLU A 71 17.23 -2.73 5.76
CA GLU A 71 17.77 -1.36 5.67
C GLU A 71 19.29 -1.37 5.47
N ILE A 72 20.00 -2.27 6.17
CA ILE A 72 21.45 -2.44 6.05
C ILE A 72 21.79 -2.99 4.67
N ILE A 73 21.01 -3.95 4.17
CA ILE A 73 21.19 -4.52 2.82
C ILE A 73 20.95 -3.44 1.76
N ALA A 74 19.88 -2.65 1.89
CA ALA A 74 19.53 -1.56 1.00
C ALA A 74 20.65 -0.51 0.92
N HIS A 75 21.16 -0.08 2.07
CA HIS A 75 22.29 0.85 2.15
C HIS A 75 23.55 0.27 1.50
N ARG A 76 23.93 -0.96 1.85
CA ARG A 76 25.14 -1.62 1.30
C ARG A 76 25.06 -1.82 -0.21
N LEU A 77 23.90 -2.14 -0.76
CA LEU A 77 23.73 -2.38 -2.20
C LEU A 77 23.28 -1.13 -2.96
N ASN A 78 23.18 0.02 -2.31
CA ASN A 78 22.66 1.26 -2.90
C ASN A 78 21.33 1.05 -3.64
N MET A 79 20.40 0.33 -3.00
CA MET A 79 19.07 0.01 -3.52
C MET A 79 17.98 0.59 -2.62
N SER A 80 16.78 0.79 -3.16
CA SER A 80 15.66 1.20 -2.32
C SER A 80 15.14 0.03 -1.48
N LEU A 81 14.60 0.33 -0.29
CA LEU A 81 14.01 -0.68 0.59
C LEU A 81 12.88 -1.44 -0.11
N ASP A 82 12.11 -0.78 -0.97
CA ASP A 82 11.02 -1.39 -1.72
C ASP A 82 11.52 -2.40 -2.76
N GLN A 83 12.66 -2.14 -3.41
CA GLN A 83 13.29 -3.14 -4.29
C GLN A 83 13.72 -4.40 -3.52
N ILE A 84 14.28 -4.23 -2.32
CA ILE A 84 14.65 -5.36 -1.45
C ILE A 84 13.40 -6.15 -1.04
N ARG A 85 12.33 -5.46 -0.63
CA ARG A 85 11.03 -6.08 -0.28
C ARG A 85 10.43 -6.83 -1.45
N GLU A 86 10.47 -6.27 -2.65
CA GLU A 86 9.94 -6.92 -3.86
C GLU A 86 10.71 -8.21 -4.18
N LEU A 87 12.03 -8.20 -4.10
CA LEU A 87 12.85 -9.39 -4.32
C LEU A 87 12.58 -10.49 -3.29
N ARG A 88 12.44 -10.12 -2.02
CA ARG A 88 12.03 -11.04 -0.95
C ARG A 88 10.64 -11.61 -1.20
N ASN A 89 9.66 -10.78 -1.54
CA ASN A 89 8.28 -11.20 -1.77
C ASN A 89 8.19 -12.13 -3.00
N ASN A 90 8.95 -11.85 -4.06
CA ASN A 90 9.07 -12.71 -5.23
C ASN A 90 9.73 -14.06 -4.90
N TYR A 91 10.74 -14.07 -4.02
CA TYR A 91 11.31 -15.31 -3.50
C TYR A 91 10.28 -16.13 -2.72
N ILE A 92 9.54 -15.50 -1.81
CA ILE A 92 8.44 -16.16 -1.06
C ILE A 92 7.41 -16.75 -2.01
N LYS A 93 6.95 -15.97 -2.99
CA LYS A 93 6.00 -16.41 -4.02
C LYS A 93 6.45 -17.69 -4.71
N HIS A 94 7.68 -17.68 -5.25
CA HIS A 94 8.22 -18.80 -6.00
C HIS A 94 8.28 -20.07 -5.14
N HIS A 95 8.74 -19.96 -3.90
CA HIS A 95 8.82 -21.10 -3.00
C HIS A 95 7.45 -21.62 -2.56
N LEU A 96 6.49 -20.73 -2.30
CA LEU A 96 5.13 -21.13 -1.93
C LEU A 96 4.42 -21.88 -3.08
N ILE A 97 4.56 -21.41 -4.31
CA ILE A 97 3.99 -22.08 -5.50
C ILE A 97 4.62 -23.47 -5.69
N ASN A 98 5.90 -23.61 -5.35
CA ASN A 98 6.62 -24.89 -5.42
C ASN A 98 6.41 -25.78 -4.17
N GLY A 99 5.41 -25.50 -3.34
CA GLY A 99 5.03 -26.36 -2.21
C GLY A 99 5.85 -26.19 -0.93
N ALA A 100 6.68 -25.15 -0.82
CA ALA A 100 7.44 -24.93 0.41
C ALA A 100 6.53 -24.62 1.61
N SER A 101 6.83 -25.23 2.76
CA SER A 101 6.14 -24.95 4.01
C SER A 101 6.34 -23.50 4.45
N LYS A 102 5.24 -22.88 4.90
CA LYS A 102 5.23 -21.49 5.39
C LYS A 102 6.08 -21.33 6.64
N ASN A 103 6.05 -22.32 7.53
CA ASN A 103 6.88 -22.35 8.74
C ASN A 103 8.37 -22.39 8.38
N ASN A 104 8.74 -23.19 7.38
CA ASN A 104 10.13 -23.29 6.93
C ASN A 104 10.59 -21.98 6.29
N LEU A 105 9.73 -21.32 5.51
CA LEU A 105 10.03 -20.00 4.94
C LEU A 105 10.14 -18.91 6.00
N ALA A 106 9.24 -18.90 6.98
CA ALA A 106 9.27 -17.98 8.12
C ALA A 106 10.60 -18.08 8.88
N LYS A 107 10.99 -19.29 9.30
CA LYS A 107 12.29 -19.56 9.93
C LYS A 107 13.46 -19.13 9.06
N LYS A 108 13.48 -19.54 7.78
CA LYS A 108 14.59 -19.28 6.84
C LYS A 108 14.78 -17.80 6.50
N LEU A 109 13.74 -16.98 6.63
CA LEU A 109 13.79 -15.56 6.31
C LEU A 109 13.78 -14.66 7.55
N HIS A 110 13.80 -15.24 8.75
CA HIS A 110 13.64 -14.51 10.02
C HIS A 110 12.38 -13.63 10.03
N MET A 111 11.25 -14.22 9.65
CA MET A 111 9.95 -13.55 9.58
C MET A 111 8.91 -14.36 10.35
N GLU A 112 7.87 -13.70 10.81
CA GLU A 112 6.74 -14.39 11.44
C GLU A 112 5.91 -15.14 10.40
N HIS A 113 5.28 -16.24 10.81
CA HIS A 113 4.37 -17.01 9.97
C HIS A 113 3.26 -16.12 9.38
N GLN A 114 2.69 -15.24 10.19
CA GLN A 114 1.61 -14.35 9.78
C GLN A 114 2.06 -13.34 8.71
N GLN A 115 3.31 -12.89 8.76
CA GLN A 115 3.86 -12.00 7.72
C GLN A 115 3.97 -12.72 6.36
N ILE A 116 4.37 -13.99 6.35
CA ILE A 116 4.40 -14.82 5.12
C ILE A 116 2.98 -14.98 4.55
N LEU A 117 1.98 -15.22 5.41
CA LEU A 117 0.57 -15.31 5.00
C LEU A 117 0.07 -13.99 4.41
N THR A 118 0.35 -12.87 5.07
CA THR A 118 -0.06 -11.53 4.59
C THR A 118 0.54 -11.24 3.22
N ILE A 119 1.83 -11.54 3.02
CA ILE A 119 2.51 -11.37 1.72
C ILE A 119 1.85 -12.26 0.65
N ARG A 120 1.61 -13.55 0.94
CA ARG A 120 0.92 -14.47 0.02
C ARG A 120 -0.46 -13.92 -0.37
N ASN A 121 -1.27 -13.56 0.62
CA ASN A 121 -2.65 -13.12 0.42
C ASN A 121 -2.69 -11.82 -0.39
N HIS A 122 -1.78 -10.88 -0.11
CA HIS A 122 -1.67 -9.64 -0.88
C HIS A 122 -1.29 -9.89 -2.35
N MET A 123 -0.41 -10.85 -2.63
CA MET A 123 -0.06 -11.21 -4.01
C MET A 123 -1.22 -11.90 -4.75
N ILE A 124 -2.00 -12.73 -4.06
CA ILE A 124 -3.24 -13.35 -4.58
C ILE A 124 -4.28 -12.26 -4.87
N GLU A 125 -4.52 -11.35 -3.93
CA GLU A 125 -5.42 -10.21 -4.09
C GLU A 125 -5.04 -9.37 -5.33
N LYS A 126 -3.76 -9.03 -5.48
CA LYS A 126 -3.26 -8.29 -6.66
C LYS A 126 -3.58 -9.03 -7.97
N LYS A 127 -3.55 -10.36 -7.99
CA LYS A 127 -3.90 -11.14 -9.19
C LYS A 127 -5.39 -11.13 -9.48
N LEU A 128 -6.23 -11.21 -8.46
CA LEU A 128 -7.68 -11.11 -8.61
C LEU A 128 -8.08 -9.71 -9.14
N VAL A 129 -7.48 -8.64 -8.61
CA VAL A 129 -7.68 -7.27 -9.12
C VAL A 129 -7.17 -7.11 -10.56
N GLN A 130 -6.12 -7.85 -10.94
CA GLN A 130 -5.60 -7.91 -12.31
C GLN A 130 -6.45 -8.76 -13.27
N LYS A 131 -7.71 -9.07 -12.90
CA LYS A 131 -8.70 -9.78 -13.72
C LYS A 131 -8.42 -11.28 -13.94
N LEU A 132 -7.57 -11.91 -13.13
CA LEU A 132 -7.47 -13.37 -13.15
C LEU A 132 -8.67 -13.99 -12.43
N THR A 133 -9.18 -15.10 -12.97
CA THR A 133 -10.28 -15.84 -12.36
C THR A 133 -9.84 -16.55 -11.09
N ILE A 134 -10.79 -16.85 -10.19
CA ILE A 134 -10.49 -17.64 -8.98
C ILE A 134 -9.85 -18.98 -9.34
N LYS A 135 -10.39 -19.68 -10.34
CA LYS A 135 -9.88 -20.95 -10.84
C LYS A 135 -8.42 -20.86 -11.31
N GLU A 136 -8.09 -19.83 -12.11
CA GLU A 136 -6.71 -19.61 -12.55
C GLU A 136 -5.76 -19.32 -11.39
N VAL A 137 -6.19 -18.50 -10.43
CA VAL A 137 -5.36 -18.16 -9.27
C VAL A 137 -5.19 -19.39 -8.37
N ALA A 138 -6.24 -20.16 -8.14
CA ALA A 138 -6.21 -21.41 -7.38
C ALA A 138 -5.22 -22.40 -7.98
N HIS A 139 -5.30 -22.64 -9.29
CA HIS A 139 -4.36 -23.49 -10.03
C HIS A 139 -2.91 -22.99 -9.91
N ARG A 140 -2.65 -21.69 -10.16
CA ARG A 140 -1.29 -21.11 -10.11
C ARG A 140 -0.67 -21.16 -8.72
N TRP A 141 -1.49 -21.05 -7.67
CA TRP A 141 -1.02 -21.06 -6.29
C TRP A 141 -1.12 -22.44 -5.63
N ARG A 142 -1.60 -23.47 -6.36
CA ARG A 142 -1.88 -24.82 -5.83
C ARG A 142 -2.75 -24.76 -4.57
N LEU A 143 -3.81 -23.96 -4.63
CA LEU A 143 -4.79 -23.80 -3.56
C LEU A 143 -6.14 -24.33 -4.05
N VAL A 144 -7.00 -24.70 -3.11
CA VAL A 144 -8.42 -24.95 -3.40
C VAL A 144 -9.11 -23.60 -3.67
N GLU A 145 -10.05 -23.56 -4.61
CA GLU A 145 -10.78 -22.35 -5.00
C GLU A 145 -11.43 -21.65 -3.78
N SER A 146 -12.03 -22.42 -2.87
CA SER A 146 -12.61 -21.91 -1.61
C SER A 146 -11.62 -21.14 -0.74
N SER A 147 -10.33 -21.49 -0.77
CA SER A 147 -9.28 -20.75 -0.06
C SER A 147 -8.98 -19.40 -0.72
N VAL A 148 -9.01 -19.36 -2.06
CA VAL A 148 -8.83 -18.12 -2.82
C VAL A 148 -10.04 -17.20 -2.65
N GLU A 149 -11.24 -17.76 -2.60
CA GLU A 149 -12.46 -17.02 -2.28
C GLU A 149 -12.40 -16.36 -0.90
N LYS A 150 -12.00 -17.10 0.14
CA LYS A 150 -11.82 -16.53 1.48
C LYS A 150 -10.81 -15.38 1.48
N ILE A 151 -9.72 -15.50 0.72
CA ILE A 151 -8.73 -14.41 0.58
C ILE A 151 -9.36 -13.20 -0.13
N ARG A 152 -10.18 -13.42 -1.17
CA ARG A 152 -10.92 -12.36 -1.87
C ARG A 152 -11.90 -11.66 -0.93
N GLU A 153 -12.69 -12.41 -0.18
CA GLU A 153 -13.67 -11.88 0.79
C GLU A 153 -12.97 -11.03 1.86
N GLN A 154 -11.87 -11.52 2.44
CA GLN A 154 -11.07 -10.75 3.40
C GLN A 154 -10.48 -9.46 2.79
N ALA A 155 -10.02 -9.51 1.54
CA ALA A 155 -9.52 -8.34 0.85
C ALA A 155 -10.62 -7.29 0.60
N ILE A 156 -11.81 -7.74 0.20
CA ILE A 156 -13.01 -6.91 0.05
C ILE A 156 -13.34 -6.22 1.37
N LEU A 157 -13.37 -6.95 2.48
CA LEU A 157 -13.64 -6.37 3.80
C LEU A 157 -12.63 -5.31 4.22
N ARG A 158 -11.33 -5.58 4.07
CA ARG A 158 -10.28 -4.60 4.39
C ARG A 158 -10.44 -3.34 3.55
N ARG A 159 -10.77 -3.48 2.27
CA ARG A 159 -11.01 -2.32 1.40
C ARG A 159 -12.32 -1.61 1.75
N LEU A 160 -13.36 -2.31 2.16
CA LEU A 160 -14.60 -1.70 2.66
C LEU A 160 -14.41 -0.87 3.93
N GLN A 161 -13.34 -1.10 4.70
CA GLN A 161 -12.98 -0.22 5.82
C GLN A 161 -12.44 1.14 5.35
N MET A 162 -11.93 1.23 4.12
CA MET A 162 -11.18 2.38 3.59
C MET A 162 -11.85 3.05 2.37
N THR A 163 -12.69 2.30 1.65
CA THR A 163 -13.26 2.64 0.32
C THR A 163 -14.72 2.21 0.22
N HIS A 164 -15.48 2.86 -0.68
CA HIS A 164 -16.91 2.63 -0.83
C HIS A 164 -17.23 1.28 -1.48
N PRO A 165 -18.38 0.66 -1.17
CA PRO A 165 -18.80 -0.61 -1.78
C PRO A 165 -18.79 -0.60 -3.30
N GLU A 166 -19.10 0.52 -3.94
CA GLU A 166 -19.11 0.72 -5.40
C GLU A 166 -17.69 0.69 -5.99
N ASP A 167 -16.73 1.36 -5.34
CA ASP A 167 -15.31 1.33 -5.73
C ASP A 167 -14.74 -0.09 -5.57
N VAL A 168 -15.13 -0.80 -4.51
CA VAL A 168 -14.74 -2.19 -4.23
C VAL A 168 -15.38 -3.14 -5.25
N ALA A 169 -16.66 -2.97 -5.54
CA ALA A 169 -17.40 -3.71 -6.57
C ALA A 169 -16.73 -3.58 -7.93
N THR A 170 -16.36 -2.36 -8.31
CA THR A 170 -15.62 -2.09 -9.56
C THR A 170 -14.24 -2.76 -9.56
N THR A 171 -13.52 -2.68 -8.44
CA THR A 171 -12.17 -3.24 -8.29
C THR A 171 -12.15 -4.77 -8.41
N PHE A 172 -13.14 -5.44 -7.83
CA PHE A 172 -13.23 -6.90 -7.84
C PHE A 172 -14.17 -7.46 -8.92
N ARG A 173 -14.82 -6.59 -9.71
CA ARG A 173 -15.83 -6.95 -10.72
C ARG A 173 -16.97 -7.76 -10.11
N LEU A 174 -17.48 -7.28 -9.00
CA LEU A 174 -18.63 -7.84 -8.31
C LEU A 174 -19.78 -6.85 -8.41
N SER A 175 -21.00 -7.33 -8.21
CA SER A 175 -22.12 -6.42 -7.96
C SER A 175 -21.93 -5.74 -6.60
N VAL A 176 -22.49 -4.54 -6.44
CA VAL A 176 -22.52 -3.86 -5.13
C VAL A 176 -23.26 -4.73 -4.11
N GLU A 177 -24.29 -5.45 -4.55
CA GLU A 177 -25.05 -6.41 -3.75
C GLU A 177 -24.17 -7.54 -3.20
N ASP A 178 -23.30 -8.12 -4.03
CA ASP A 178 -22.36 -9.17 -3.59
C ASP A 178 -21.35 -8.63 -2.58
N VAL A 179 -20.84 -7.42 -2.78
CA VAL A 179 -19.92 -6.76 -1.85
C VAL A 179 -20.57 -6.53 -0.50
N LEU A 180 -21.83 -6.06 -0.48
CA LEU A 180 -22.61 -5.88 0.74
C LEU A 180 -22.96 -7.22 1.40
N ARG A 181 -23.25 -8.26 0.61
CA ARG A 181 -23.49 -9.62 1.13
C ARG A 181 -22.25 -10.18 1.81
N ILE A 182 -21.06 -9.98 1.23
CA ILE A 182 -19.77 -10.38 1.84
C ILE A 182 -19.55 -9.62 3.15
N ARG A 183 -19.90 -8.34 3.20
CA ARG A 183 -19.86 -7.53 4.44
C ARG A 183 -20.76 -8.12 5.53
N GLN A 184 -21.99 -8.50 5.19
CA GLN A 184 -22.95 -9.08 6.13
C GLN A 184 -22.54 -10.48 6.62
N LYS A 185 -22.08 -11.35 5.72
CA LYS A 185 -21.70 -12.76 5.99
C LYS A 185 -20.67 -12.91 7.11
N ILE A 186 -19.89 -11.86 7.37
CA ILE A 186 -18.79 -11.86 8.35
C ILE A 186 -19.13 -10.98 9.58
N SER A 187 -20.11 -10.07 9.49
CA SER A 187 -20.64 -9.31 10.65
C SER A 187 -21.70 -10.06 11.46
N GLN A 188 -22.19 -11.21 10.98
CA GLN A 188 -23.08 -12.07 11.76
C GLN A 188 -22.27 -13.08 12.61
N PRO A 189 -22.70 -13.39 13.85
CA PRO A 189 -22.21 -14.56 14.59
C PRO A 189 -22.34 -15.82 13.73
N LEU A 190 -21.40 -16.77 13.85
CA LEU A 190 -21.31 -17.99 13.03
C LEU A 190 -22.61 -18.85 12.98
N ALA A 191 -23.60 -18.57 13.82
CA ALA A 191 -24.86 -19.31 13.93
C ALA A 191 -25.85 -19.16 12.75
N LEU A 192 -25.61 -18.26 11.78
CA LEU A 192 -26.56 -17.98 10.68
C LEU A 192 -25.99 -18.16 9.28
N GLN A 193 -25.01 -19.05 9.09
CA GLN A 193 -24.55 -19.41 7.74
C GLN A 193 -25.49 -20.43 7.08
N GLY A 194 -26.58 -19.93 6.49
CA GLY A 194 -27.45 -20.73 5.62
C GLY A 194 -28.60 -19.90 5.03
N HIS A 195 -28.56 -19.67 3.72
CA HIS A 195 -29.60 -19.02 2.89
C HIS A 195 -29.88 -17.53 3.13
N VAL A 196 -30.07 -16.80 2.01
CA VAL A 196 -30.59 -15.42 2.03
C VAL A 196 -32.04 -15.47 2.49
N THR A 197 -32.27 -15.31 3.79
CA THR A 197 -33.61 -15.28 4.38
C THR A 197 -34.37 -14.02 3.93
N LYS A 198 -35.70 -14.10 3.86
CA LYS A 198 -36.59 -12.95 3.60
C LYS A 198 -36.31 -11.77 4.56
N GLU A 199 -35.82 -12.08 5.76
CA GLU A 199 -35.41 -11.13 6.79
C GLU A 199 -34.19 -10.29 6.39
N SER A 200 -33.21 -10.90 5.71
CA SER A 200 -32.03 -10.17 5.21
C SER A 200 -32.41 -9.14 4.13
N LYS A 201 -33.36 -9.50 3.24
CA LYS A 201 -33.92 -8.56 2.25
C LYS A 201 -34.75 -7.46 2.93
N LYS A 202 -35.51 -7.78 3.98
CA LYS A 202 -36.28 -6.83 4.79
C LYS A 202 -35.37 -5.84 5.52
N TRP A 203 -34.25 -6.32 6.05
CA TRP A 203 -33.24 -5.50 6.73
C TRP A 203 -32.49 -4.57 5.76
N LEU A 204 -32.12 -5.03 4.57
CA LEU A 204 -31.52 -4.17 3.53
C LEU A 204 -32.48 -3.07 3.07
N LYS A 205 -33.76 -3.40 2.88
CA LYS A 205 -34.80 -2.38 2.64
C LYS A 205 -34.90 -1.39 3.80
N ASN A 206 -34.73 -1.85 5.05
CA ASN A 206 -34.75 -0.99 6.23
C ASN A 206 -33.54 -0.04 6.28
N ILE A 207 -32.33 -0.52 5.95
CA ILE A 207 -31.14 0.33 5.87
C ILE A 207 -31.25 1.37 4.76
N ASN A 208 -31.70 0.97 3.56
CA ASN A 208 -31.88 1.93 2.47
C ASN A 208 -32.93 3.00 2.83
N ARG A 209 -34.01 2.59 3.52
CA ARG A 209 -35.02 3.54 4.06
C ARG A 209 -34.42 4.45 5.13
N GLN A 210 -33.57 3.92 6.02
CA GLN A 210 -32.88 4.72 7.03
C GLN A 210 -31.88 5.69 6.41
N GLU A 211 -31.10 5.27 5.40
CA GLU A 211 -30.20 6.16 4.65
C GLU A 211 -30.98 7.27 3.94
N GLN A 212 -32.10 6.94 3.29
CA GLN A 212 -32.98 7.93 2.66
C GLN A 212 -33.58 8.90 3.68
N ALA A 213 -34.03 8.42 4.84
CA ALA A 213 -34.56 9.25 5.91
C ALA A 213 -33.51 10.18 6.53
N ILE A 214 -32.26 9.69 6.67
CA ILE A 214 -31.12 10.51 7.08
C ILE A 214 -30.86 11.61 6.04
N VAL A 215 -30.81 11.28 4.75
CA VAL A 215 -30.56 12.25 3.68
C VAL A 215 -31.65 13.31 3.63
N ALA A 216 -32.92 12.91 3.64
CA ALA A 216 -34.03 13.86 3.66
C ALA A 216 -33.99 14.78 4.90
N SER A 217 -33.61 14.24 6.06
CA SER A 217 -33.48 15.03 7.29
C SER A 217 -32.26 15.98 7.27
N LEU A 218 -31.17 15.58 6.60
CA LEU A 218 -30.01 16.43 6.37
C LEU A 218 -30.34 17.57 5.39
N GLU A 219 -31.11 17.29 4.35
CA GLU A 219 -31.57 18.29 3.37
C GLU A 219 -32.53 19.32 4.01
N GLN A 220 -33.26 18.93 5.05
CA GLN A 220 -34.07 19.84 5.88
C GLN A 220 -33.25 20.68 6.87
N GLY A 221 -31.92 20.50 6.91
CA GLY A 221 -31.03 21.28 7.78
C GLY A 221 -30.99 20.87 9.24
N LYS A 222 -31.42 19.65 9.55
CA LYS A 222 -31.35 19.15 10.91
C LYS A 222 -29.90 18.76 11.26
N PRO A 223 -29.38 19.14 12.45
CA PRO A 223 -28.05 18.75 12.87
C PRO A 223 -27.97 17.24 13.12
N THR A 224 -26.81 16.64 12.85
CA THR A 224 -26.59 15.18 12.89
C THR A 224 -26.95 14.52 14.22
N ARG A 225 -26.85 15.25 15.34
CA ARG A 225 -27.26 14.80 16.68
C ARG A 225 -28.77 14.60 16.80
N ILE A 226 -29.55 15.52 16.22
CA ILE A 226 -31.02 15.47 16.25
C ILE A 226 -31.53 14.37 15.33
N ILE A 227 -30.92 14.20 14.16
CA ILE A 227 -31.24 13.09 13.25
C ILE A 227 -30.96 11.73 13.91
N ALA A 228 -29.84 11.62 14.61
CA ALA A 228 -29.47 10.41 15.34
C ALA A 228 -30.49 10.05 16.42
N GLN A 229 -30.98 11.05 17.16
CA GLN A 229 -32.01 10.88 18.18
C GLN A 229 -33.39 10.54 17.55
N GLN A 230 -33.81 11.24 16.49
CA GLN A 230 -35.09 11.03 15.82
C GLN A 230 -35.21 9.65 15.17
N LEU A 231 -34.12 9.16 14.59
CA LEU A 231 -34.09 7.86 13.91
C LEU A 231 -33.62 6.72 14.83
N ASN A 232 -33.34 7.00 16.11
CA ASN A 232 -32.78 6.06 17.09
C ASN A 232 -31.56 5.28 16.54
N ILE A 233 -30.61 6.01 15.95
CA ILE A 233 -29.41 5.46 15.31
C ILE A 233 -28.16 6.13 15.86
N ASN A 234 -27.03 5.45 15.75
CA ASN A 234 -25.74 5.98 16.19
C ASN A 234 -25.38 7.26 15.41
N GLN A 235 -25.05 8.35 16.11
CA GLN A 235 -24.63 9.61 15.48
C GLN A 235 -23.44 9.45 14.54
N LYS A 236 -22.50 8.53 14.84
CA LYS A 236 -21.40 8.20 13.93
C LYS A 236 -21.88 7.65 12.59
N PHE A 237 -23.01 6.94 12.56
CA PHE A 237 -23.63 6.45 11.33
C PHE A 237 -24.19 7.62 10.50
N VAL A 238 -24.91 8.55 11.14
CA VAL A 238 -25.43 9.76 10.48
C VAL A 238 -24.31 10.62 9.87
N ILE A 239 -23.21 10.84 10.61
CA ILE A 239 -22.04 11.58 10.14
C ILE A 239 -21.40 10.88 8.93
N ARG A 240 -21.28 9.55 8.96
CA ARG A 240 -20.76 8.75 7.85
C ARG A 240 -21.65 8.85 6.60
N THR A 241 -22.96 8.75 6.78
CA THR A 241 -23.93 8.88 5.67
C THR A 241 -23.89 10.28 5.06
N SER A 242 -23.85 11.33 5.88
CA SER A 242 -23.69 12.72 5.42
C SER A 242 -22.40 12.90 4.62
N THR A 243 -21.27 12.43 5.16
CA THR A 243 -19.97 12.46 4.49
C THR A 243 -19.99 11.73 3.15
N ARG A 244 -20.67 10.58 3.05
CA ARG A 244 -20.83 9.83 1.80
C ARG A 244 -21.57 10.63 0.73
N HIS A 245 -22.67 11.28 1.09
CA HIS A 245 -23.45 12.06 0.13
C HIS A 245 -22.73 13.34 -0.31
N ILE A 246 -21.94 13.95 0.57
CA ILE A 246 -21.00 15.03 0.22
C ILE A 246 -19.94 14.54 -0.78
N GLU A 247 -19.39 13.34 -0.59
CA GLU A 247 -18.42 12.75 -1.52
C GLU A 247 -19.04 12.47 -2.90
N GLN A 248 -20.25 11.90 -2.94
CA GLN A 248 -21.00 11.70 -4.19
C GLN A 248 -21.27 13.02 -4.91
N ALA A 249 -21.60 14.08 -4.17
CA ALA A 249 -21.80 15.40 -4.73
C ALA A 249 -20.50 15.97 -5.37
N PHE A 250 -19.33 15.70 -4.78
CA PHE A 250 -18.05 16.04 -5.41
C PHE A 250 -17.82 15.26 -6.71
N GLU A 251 -18.14 13.96 -6.74
CA GLU A 251 -18.00 13.12 -7.93
C GLU A 251 -18.96 13.54 -9.06
N GLN A 252 -20.17 13.95 -8.70
CA GLN A 252 -21.18 14.50 -9.61
C GLN A 252 -20.92 15.94 -10.05
N ARG A 253 -19.78 16.53 -9.64
CA ARG A 253 -19.34 17.89 -9.98
C ARG A 253 -20.27 19.00 -9.47
N GLN A 254 -20.98 18.76 -8.38
CA GLN A 254 -21.82 19.79 -7.76
C GLN A 254 -20.96 20.95 -7.21
N PRO A 255 -21.35 22.22 -7.39
CA PRO A 255 -20.68 23.37 -6.80
C PRO A 255 -20.58 23.30 -5.28
N LEU A 256 -19.43 23.70 -4.72
CA LEU A 256 -19.20 23.68 -3.26
C LEU A 256 -20.24 24.49 -2.47
N VAL A 257 -20.75 25.57 -3.06
CA VAL A 257 -21.77 26.44 -2.44
C VAL A 257 -23.11 25.70 -2.33
N GLU A 258 -23.46 24.89 -3.33
CA GLU A 258 -24.68 24.09 -3.34
C GLU A 258 -24.60 22.95 -2.32
N ILE A 259 -23.46 22.26 -2.25
CA ILE A 259 -23.19 21.22 -1.24
C ILE A 259 -23.23 21.81 0.17
N SER A 260 -22.65 23.01 0.35
CA SER A 260 -22.64 23.71 1.64
C SER A 260 -24.04 24.04 2.13
N LYS A 261 -24.90 24.54 1.23
CA LYS A 261 -26.33 24.80 1.53
C LYS A 261 -27.09 23.50 1.80
N ARG A 262 -26.84 22.45 1.03
CA ARG A 262 -27.57 21.16 1.13
C ARG A 262 -27.23 20.38 2.41
N PHE A 263 -25.98 20.43 2.86
CA PHE A 263 -25.51 19.65 4.02
C PHE A 263 -25.17 20.52 5.23
N TYR A 264 -25.49 21.82 5.20
CA TYR A 264 -25.25 22.78 6.28
C TYR A 264 -23.81 22.71 6.81
N THR A 265 -22.86 22.44 5.92
CA THR A 265 -21.45 22.26 6.23
C THR A 265 -20.68 23.44 5.66
N PRO A 266 -19.85 24.14 6.44
CA PRO A 266 -19.05 25.26 5.94
C PRO A 266 -18.19 24.86 4.74
N VAL A 267 -18.06 25.76 3.77
CA VAL A 267 -17.29 25.53 2.54
C VAL A 267 -15.84 25.12 2.84
N ASP A 268 -15.25 25.64 3.91
CA ASP A 268 -13.88 25.31 4.30
C ASP A 268 -13.74 23.89 4.88
N GLU A 269 -14.76 23.39 5.57
CA GLU A 269 -14.79 21.99 6.02
C GLU A 269 -14.96 21.04 4.83
N LEU A 270 -15.82 21.39 3.86
CA LEU A 270 -15.95 20.65 2.61
C LEU A 270 -14.62 20.60 1.83
N ARG A 271 -13.86 21.70 1.81
CA ARG A 271 -12.51 21.74 1.22
C ARG A 271 -11.53 20.83 1.96
N LYS A 272 -11.54 20.82 3.30
CA LYS A 272 -10.69 19.93 4.12
C LYS A 272 -11.02 18.47 3.83
N LEU A 273 -12.30 18.12 3.82
CA LEU A 273 -12.79 16.76 3.57
C LEU A 273 -12.39 16.27 2.17
N ARG A 274 -12.60 17.10 1.14
CA ARG A 274 -12.15 16.82 -0.23
C ARG A 274 -10.64 16.61 -0.30
N ASN A 275 -9.86 17.47 0.36
CA ASN A 275 -8.39 17.38 0.35
C ASN A 275 -7.89 16.11 1.06
N GLN A 276 -8.47 15.75 2.21
CA GLN A 276 -8.18 14.49 2.90
C GLN A 276 -8.47 13.29 1.99
N ARG A 277 -9.60 13.29 1.29
CA ARG A 277 -9.97 12.20 0.37
C ARG A 277 -9.02 12.08 -0.81
N ILE A 278 -8.58 13.20 -1.38
CA ILE A 278 -7.54 13.22 -2.42
C ILE A 278 -6.24 12.58 -1.92
N LEU A 279 -5.83 12.86 -0.68
CA LEU A 279 -4.62 12.27 -0.09
C LEU A 279 -4.76 10.76 0.07
N TYR A 280 -5.89 10.28 0.60
CA TYR A 280 -6.15 8.83 0.72
C TYR A 280 -6.09 8.12 -0.63
N TYR A 281 -6.75 8.65 -1.67
CA TYR A 281 -6.68 8.04 -2.99
C TYR A 281 -5.27 8.09 -3.62
N ARG A 282 -4.42 9.05 -3.21
CA ARG A 282 -3.02 9.09 -3.64
C ARG A 282 -2.17 8.04 -2.93
N GLU A 283 -2.45 7.73 -1.67
CA GLU A 283 -1.82 6.62 -0.93
C GLU A 283 -2.15 5.27 -1.56
N ASP A 284 -3.38 5.11 -2.07
CA ASP A 284 -3.81 3.93 -2.84
C ASP A 284 -3.18 3.84 -4.26
N GLY A 285 -2.31 4.79 -4.62
CA GLY A 285 -1.57 4.79 -5.88
C GLY A 285 -2.35 5.32 -7.09
N ILE A 286 -3.52 5.96 -6.88
CA ILE A 286 -4.29 6.53 -7.99
C ILE A 286 -3.53 7.73 -8.59
N LYS A 287 -3.47 7.77 -9.92
CA LYS A 287 -2.77 8.83 -10.66
C LYS A 287 -3.50 10.17 -10.49
N ALA A 288 -2.74 11.24 -10.29
CA ALA A 288 -3.25 12.61 -10.11
C ALA A 288 -4.20 13.07 -11.25
N ARG A 289 -3.96 12.65 -12.50
CA ARG A 289 -4.84 12.96 -13.65
C ARG A 289 -6.25 12.35 -13.50
N ILE A 290 -6.36 11.18 -12.89
CA ILE A 290 -7.65 10.50 -12.65
C ILE A 290 -8.40 11.24 -11.53
N LEU A 291 -7.71 11.58 -10.45
CA LEU A 291 -8.31 12.31 -9.33
C LEU A 291 -8.69 13.75 -9.71
N ALA A 292 -7.92 14.40 -10.58
CA ALA A 292 -8.26 15.71 -11.12
C ALA A 292 -9.60 15.70 -11.87
N ARG A 293 -9.87 14.63 -12.63
CA ARG A 293 -11.17 14.41 -13.27
C ARG A 293 -12.27 14.07 -12.26
N LYS A 294 -11.96 13.21 -11.28
CA LYS A 294 -12.92 12.74 -10.26
C LYS A 294 -13.42 13.86 -9.35
N PHE A 295 -12.54 14.78 -8.96
CA PHE A 295 -12.87 15.91 -8.07
C PHE A 295 -13.07 17.24 -8.79
N ASN A 296 -13.11 17.23 -10.14
CA ASN A 296 -13.22 18.42 -10.98
C ASN A 296 -12.23 19.54 -10.59
N MET A 297 -10.96 19.21 -10.46
CA MET A 297 -9.90 20.14 -10.08
C MET A 297 -8.83 20.23 -11.17
N LYS A 298 -8.27 21.43 -11.36
CA LYS A 298 -7.05 21.58 -12.17
C LYS A 298 -5.95 20.71 -11.57
N THR A 299 -5.19 20.02 -12.41
CA THR A 299 -4.12 19.11 -11.97
C THR A 299 -3.07 19.85 -11.11
N THR A 300 -2.84 21.13 -11.38
CA THR A 300 -1.98 22.03 -10.59
C THR A 300 -2.53 22.28 -9.18
N ALA A 301 -3.84 22.48 -9.03
CA ALA A 301 -4.47 22.65 -7.72
C ALA A 301 -4.43 21.36 -6.89
N LEU A 302 -4.64 20.20 -7.53
CA LEU A 302 -4.50 18.90 -6.88
C LEU A 302 -3.05 18.62 -6.47
N GLN A 303 -2.08 18.98 -7.32
CA GLN A 303 -0.67 18.91 -6.96
C GLN A 303 -0.36 19.77 -5.72
N LYS A 304 -0.90 20.99 -5.62
CA LYS A 304 -0.72 21.83 -4.41
C LYS A 304 -1.24 21.14 -3.14
N VAL A 305 -2.40 20.49 -3.19
CA VAL A 305 -2.96 19.71 -2.06
C VAL A 305 -2.01 18.57 -1.64
N VAL A 306 -1.44 17.85 -2.61
CA VAL A 306 -0.52 16.74 -2.36
C VAL A 306 0.85 17.24 -1.88
N TYR A 307 1.37 18.33 -2.44
CA TYR A 307 2.68 18.90 -2.08
C TYR A 307 2.67 19.61 -0.72
N HIS A 308 1.63 20.39 -0.40
CA HIS A 308 1.53 21.05 0.92
C HIS A 308 1.48 20.03 2.06
N ASN A 309 0.82 18.88 1.87
CA ASN A 309 0.78 17.83 2.89
C ASN A 309 2.03 16.93 2.90
N ARG A 310 2.76 16.78 1.78
CA ARG A 310 4.07 16.13 1.77
C ARG A 310 5.17 16.99 2.38
N ALA A 311 5.08 18.32 2.29
CA ALA A 311 6.02 19.25 2.91
C ALA A 311 5.97 19.18 4.45
N VAL A 312 4.80 18.88 5.02
CA VAL A 312 4.62 18.64 6.47
C VAL A 312 5.26 17.31 6.93
N GLN A 313 5.53 16.37 6.00
CA GLN A 313 6.21 15.10 6.30
C GLN A 313 7.70 15.05 5.92
N GLN A 314 8.28 16.14 5.40
CA GLN A 314 9.74 16.22 5.31
C GLN A 314 10.28 16.79 6.62
N PRO A 315 11.30 16.16 7.26
CA PRO A 315 12.06 16.88 8.27
C PRO A 315 12.59 18.14 7.59
N MET A 316 12.39 19.30 8.24
CA MET A 316 12.90 20.58 7.75
C MET A 316 14.35 20.38 7.31
N LYS A 317 14.59 20.51 6.00
CA LYS A 317 15.95 20.72 5.52
C LYS A 317 16.39 22.03 6.17
N LYS A 318 17.47 21.99 6.96
CA LYS A 318 18.18 23.20 7.36
C LYS A 318 18.53 23.94 6.06
N ASP A 319 17.83 25.03 5.80
CA ASP A 319 18.23 25.95 4.75
C ASP A 319 19.61 26.48 5.12
N LYS A 320 20.62 26.09 4.35
CA LYS A 320 21.79 26.93 4.14
C LYS A 320 21.28 28.19 3.44
N LYS A 321 20.93 29.20 4.23
CA LYS A 321 20.97 30.59 3.77
C LYS A 321 22.18 31.23 4.43
N GLU A 322 23.13 31.58 3.58
CA GLU A 322 24.06 32.68 3.80
C GLU A 322 23.26 33.86 4.35
N ASN A 323 23.48 34.20 5.61
CA ASN A 323 23.25 35.54 6.08
C ASN A 323 24.62 36.17 6.24
N LYS A 324 24.91 37.12 5.34
CA LYS A 324 25.88 38.18 5.58
C LYS A 324 25.45 38.88 6.87
N THR A 325 26.26 38.78 7.91
CA THR A 325 26.12 39.63 9.09
C THR A 325 27.28 40.63 9.04
N GLU A 326 26.93 41.88 8.83
CA GLU A 326 27.79 43.05 9.04
C GLU A 326 28.34 43.05 10.47
N PRO A 327 29.53 43.64 10.71
CA PRO A 327 30.17 43.60 12.01
C PRO A 327 29.38 44.40 13.04
N LEU A 328 29.04 43.74 14.15
CA LEU A 328 28.42 44.36 15.32
C LEU A 328 29.38 45.36 15.94
N THR A 329 28.97 46.63 15.92
CA THR A 329 29.54 47.73 16.70
C THR A 329 29.42 47.47 18.19
N LEU A 330 30.51 47.78 18.89
CA LEU A 330 30.66 47.87 20.34
C LEU A 330 29.52 48.63 21.02
N PHE A 331 28.94 48.03 22.07
CA PHE A 331 28.52 48.79 23.25
C PHE A 331 28.92 48.02 24.51
N SER A 332 29.73 48.68 25.33
CA SER A 332 30.12 48.29 26.67
C SER A 332 29.03 48.66 27.68
N VAL A 333 29.37 48.49 28.96
CA VAL A 333 28.75 48.99 30.19
C VAL A 333 28.07 47.86 30.98
N GLU A 334 28.89 47.29 31.87
CA GLU A 334 28.61 47.14 33.31
C GLU A 334 27.16 47.38 33.74
N VAL A 335 26.57 46.42 34.45
CA VAL A 335 25.94 46.59 35.78
C VAL A 335 25.37 45.22 36.15
N CYS A 336 26.17 44.41 36.84
CA CYS A 336 25.66 43.34 37.71
C CYS A 336 26.35 43.46 39.06
N ALA A 337 26.00 44.52 39.79
CA ALA A 337 26.22 44.62 41.22
C ALA A 337 25.14 45.52 41.82
N LYS A 338 24.23 44.90 42.59
CA LYS A 338 23.42 45.42 43.71
C LYS A 338 22.00 44.90 43.64
N PHE A 339 21.70 43.96 44.52
CA PHE A 339 20.59 43.86 45.48
C PHE A 339 20.76 42.45 46.06
N MET A 340 21.47 42.31 47.20
CA MET A 340 20.85 42.16 48.54
C MET A 340 19.66 41.22 48.54
#